data_AF-V4NDS4-F1
#
_entry.id   AF-V4NDS4-F1
#
_cell.length_a   1.000
_cell.length_b   1.000
_cell.length_c   1.000
_cell.angle_alpha   90.00
_cell.angle_beta   90.00
_cell.angle_gamma   90.00
#
_symmetry.space_group_name_H-M   'P 1'
#
loop_
_entity.id
_entity.type
_entity.pdbx_description
1 polymer ?
#
loop_
_entity_poly.entity_id
_entity_poly.type
_entity_poly.pdbx_seq_one_letter_code
_entity_poly.pdbx_strand_id
1 'polypeptide(L)'
;MMHKAEMVRANAQQLFVAEDAVDQALVEVSKLSQMLLESRRTTKMSAVVGQEAIDGLATLYQRLSQARGDVVDLHRTLDDIKTQIGARTVMIGSDNGKPTPGGTGQFEVIKGDAA
;
A
#
# COMPACT_ATOMS: atom_id res chain seq x y z
N MET A 1 14.64 -16.71 24.83
CA MET A 1 14.73 -15.23 24.77
C MET A 1 14.98 -14.85 23.31
N MET A 2 14.15 -14.00 22.74
CA MET A 2 14.28 -13.54 21.35
C MET A 2 15.53 -12.63 21.24
N HIS A 3 16.43 -12.91 20.31
CA HIS A 3 17.65 -12.10 20.15
C HIS A 3 17.33 -10.82 19.38
N LYS A 4 18.02 -9.69 19.62
CA LYS A 4 17.70 -8.38 19.00
C LYS A 4 17.54 -8.44 17.47
N ALA A 5 18.37 -9.25 16.82
CA ALA A 5 18.33 -9.45 15.37
C ALA A 5 17.08 -10.22 14.88
N GLU A 6 16.53 -11.10 15.72
CA GLU A 6 15.31 -11.83 15.44
C GLU A 6 14.08 -10.92 15.58
N MET A 7 14.06 -10.06 16.61
CA MET A 7 13.02 -9.05 16.81
C MET A 7 12.94 -8.07 15.63
N VAL A 8 14.10 -7.57 15.14
CA VAL A 8 14.15 -6.68 13.98
C VAL A 8 13.58 -7.35 12.72
N ARG A 9 13.88 -8.65 12.52
CA ARG A 9 13.33 -9.41 11.40
C ARG A 9 11.81 -9.60 11.51
N ALA A 10 11.32 -9.95 12.69
CA ALA A 10 9.89 -10.11 12.93
C ALA A 10 9.12 -8.80 12.69
N ASN A 11 9.65 -7.67 13.18
CA ASN A 11 9.03 -6.36 12.98
C ASN A 11 8.96 -5.97 11.50
N ALA A 12 10.02 -6.23 10.74
CA ALA A 12 10.02 -5.91 9.31
C ALA A 12 9.10 -6.83 8.50
N GLN A 13 9.02 -8.13 8.86
CA GLN A 13 8.05 -9.04 8.26
C GLN A 13 6.62 -8.57 8.53
N GLN A 14 6.31 -8.17 9.76
CA GLN A 14 5.01 -7.65 10.11
C GLN A 14 4.69 -6.34 9.38
N LEU A 15 5.70 -5.50 9.12
CA LEU A 15 5.53 -4.28 8.35
C LEU A 15 5.12 -4.56 6.90
N PHE A 16 5.71 -5.58 6.25
CA PHE A 16 5.28 -6.02 4.92
C PHE A 16 3.85 -6.54 4.91
N VAL A 17 3.45 -7.29 5.95
CA VAL A 17 2.05 -7.76 6.09
C VAL A 17 1.09 -6.58 6.25
N ALA A 18 1.48 -5.55 7.02
CA ALA A 18 0.68 -4.35 7.16
C ALA A 18 0.56 -3.55 5.85
N GLU A 19 1.66 -3.41 5.11
CA GLU A 19 1.67 -2.78 3.77
C GLU A 19 0.72 -3.51 2.80
N ASP A 20 0.82 -4.83 2.71
CA ASP A 20 -0.04 -5.67 1.87
C ASP A 20 -1.51 -5.58 2.26
N ALA A 21 -1.83 -5.57 3.55
CA ALA A 21 -3.20 -5.43 4.03
C ALA A 21 -3.84 -4.08 3.64
N VAL A 22 -3.06 -2.99 3.67
CA VAL A 22 -3.53 -1.66 3.22
C VAL A 22 -3.74 -1.65 1.71
N ASP A 23 -2.83 -2.27 0.95
CA ASP A 23 -2.95 -2.39 -0.51
C ASP A 23 -4.19 -3.21 -0.91
N GLN A 24 -4.43 -4.32 -0.22
CA GLN A 24 -5.63 -5.13 -0.43
C GLN A 24 -6.91 -4.35 -0.09
N ALA A 25 -6.90 -3.54 0.97
CA ALA A 25 -8.04 -2.69 1.31
C ALA A 25 -8.33 -1.65 0.21
N LEU A 26 -7.30 -1.04 -0.39
CA LEU A 26 -7.46 -0.12 -1.53
C LEU A 26 -8.10 -0.82 -2.73
N VAL A 27 -7.69 -2.06 -3.01
CA VAL A 27 -8.27 -2.88 -4.09
C VAL A 27 -9.76 -3.12 -3.85
N GLU A 28 -10.15 -3.58 -2.67
CA GLU A 28 -11.55 -3.90 -2.36
C GLU A 28 -12.45 -2.66 -2.34
N VAL A 29 -11.97 -1.52 -1.82
CA VAL A 29 -12.71 -0.25 -1.85
C VAL A 29 -12.90 0.24 -3.29
N SER A 30 -11.91 0.04 -4.16
CA SER A 30 -12.02 0.39 -5.58
C SER A 30 -13.05 -0.48 -6.30
N LYS A 31 -13.07 -1.80 -6.04
CA LYS A 31 -14.10 -2.71 -6.57
C LYS A 31 -15.50 -2.33 -6.11
N LEU A 32 -15.67 -2.01 -4.83
CA LEU A 32 -16.95 -1.57 -4.29
C LEU A 32 -17.44 -0.28 -4.97
N SER A 33 -16.54 0.67 -5.20
CA SER A 33 -16.84 1.92 -5.92
C SER A 33 -17.33 1.63 -7.34
N GLN A 34 -16.66 0.73 -8.06
CA GLN A 34 -17.08 0.30 -9.39
C GLN A 34 -18.48 -0.34 -9.36
N MET A 35 -18.73 -1.27 -8.44
CA MET A 35 -20.01 -1.97 -8.32
C MET A 35 -21.18 -1.00 -8.07
N LEU A 36 -21.00 0.01 -7.23
CA LEU A 36 -22.04 1.00 -6.95
C LEU A 36 -22.35 1.87 -8.17
N LEU A 37 -21.32 2.33 -8.88
CA LEU A 37 -21.48 3.15 -10.09
C LEU A 37 -22.12 2.35 -11.22
N GLU A 38 -21.73 1.08 -11.40
CA GLU A 38 -22.35 0.17 -12.37
C GLU A 38 -23.80 -0.13 -12.02
N SER A 39 -24.09 -0.50 -10.76
CA SER A 39 -25.46 -0.75 -10.28
C SER A 39 -26.37 0.44 -10.53
N ARG A 40 -25.90 1.66 -10.25
CA ARG A 40 -26.63 2.89 -10.55
C ARG A 40 -26.95 3.01 -12.04
N ARG A 41 -25.96 2.75 -12.93
CA ARG A 41 -26.14 2.87 -14.38
C ARG A 41 -27.10 1.80 -14.92
N THR A 42 -26.97 0.55 -14.48
CA THR A 42 -27.80 -0.57 -14.97
C THR A 42 -29.25 -0.44 -14.53
N THR A 43 -29.50 0.10 -13.34
CA THR A 43 -30.85 0.37 -12.81
C THR A 43 -31.45 1.70 -13.26
N LYS A 44 -30.70 2.50 -14.06
CA LYS A 44 -31.08 3.87 -14.49
C LYS A 44 -31.45 4.79 -13.31
N MET A 45 -30.81 4.58 -12.16
CA MET A 45 -31.08 5.35 -10.95
C MET A 45 -30.49 6.77 -11.08
N SER A 46 -31.13 7.75 -10.44
CA SER A 46 -30.64 9.14 -10.42
C SER A 46 -29.22 9.22 -9.83
N ALA A 47 -28.41 10.20 -10.29
CA ALA A 47 -27.06 10.46 -9.75
C ALA A 47 -27.08 10.89 -8.30
N VAL A 48 -28.17 11.50 -7.86
CA VAL A 48 -28.34 11.97 -6.49
C VAL A 48 -28.53 10.78 -5.53
N VAL A 49 -29.08 9.66 -6.01
CA VAL A 49 -29.31 8.49 -5.17
C VAL A 49 -27.98 7.76 -4.95
N GLY A 50 -27.55 7.71 -3.69
CA GLY A 50 -26.29 7.08 -3.29
C GLY A 50 -25.06 7.98 -3.40
N GLN A 51 -25.21 9.28 -3.70
CA GLN A 51 -24.07 10.22 -3.77
C GLN A 51 -23.29 10.25 -2.45
N GLU A 52 -23.97 10.28 -1.30
CA GLU A 52 -23.33 10.24 0.03
C GLU A 52 -22.46 8.98 0.22
N ALA A 53 -22.87 7.84 -0.36
CA ALA A 53 -22.07 6.62 -0.30
C ALA A 53 -20.79 6.73 -1.16
N ILE A 54 -20.88 7.38 -2.32
CA ILE A 54 -19.71 7.67 -3.17
C ILE A 54 -18.76 8.66 -2.48
N ASP A 55 -19.28 9.69 -1.82
CA ASP A 55 -18.48 10.66 -1.06
C ASP A 55 -17.76 9.98 0.12
N GLY A 56 -18.46 9.06 0.79
CA GLY A 56 -17.88 8.20 1.83
C GLY A 56 -16.75 7.32 1.30
N LEU A 57 -16.91 6.73 0.11
CA LEU A 57 -15.87 5.93 -0.54
C LEU A 57 -14.66 6.76 -0.95
N ALA A 58 -14.85 7.96 -1.49
CA ALA A 58 -13.76 8.87 -1.81
C ALA A 58 -12.96 9.24 -0.55
N THR A 59 -13.65 9.52 0.56
CA THR A 59 -13.02 9.79 1.85
C THR A 59 -12.26 8.58 2.38
N LEU A 60 -12.82 7.38 2.25
CA LEU A 60 -12.16 6.14 2.66
C LEU A 60 -10.89 5.88 1.83
N TYR A 61 -10.97 6.07 0.51
CA TYR A 61 -9.83 5.92 -0.39
C TYR A 61 -8.68 6.87 0.00
N GLN A 62 -9.00 8.13 0.29
CA GLN A 62 -8.00 9.11 0.75
C GLN A 62 -7.33 8.65 2.05
N ARG A 63 -8.08 8.14 3.02
CA ARG A 63 -7.53 7.65 4.29
C ARG A 63 -6.62 6.44 4.11
N LEU A 64 -7.01 5.50 3.26
CA LEU A 64 -6.18 4.32 2.95
C LEU A 64 -4.90 4.72 2.21
N SER A 65 -4.98 5.68 1.28
CA SER A 65 -3.81 6.24 0.60
C SER A 65 -2.84 6.90 1.57
N GLN A 66 -3.35 7.67 2.55
CA GLN A 66 -2.54 8.24 3.63
C GLN A 66 -1.90 7.16 4.50
N ALA A 67 -2.69 6.15 4.92
CA ALA A 67 -2.18 5.04 5.72
C ALA A 67 -1.04 4.28 5.02
N ARG A 68 -1.12 4.09 3.69
CA ARG A 68 -0.02 3.52 2.91
C ARG A 68 1.24 4.38 2.98
N GLY A 69 1.11 5.70 2.89
CA GLY A 69 2.21 6.65 3.08
C GLY A 69 2.86 6.51 4.47
N ASP A 70 2.03 6.43 5.52
CA ASP A 70 2.50 6.26 6.90
C ASP A 70 3.28 4.94 7.08
N VAL A 71 2.85 3.85 6.43
CA VAL A 71 3.57 2.56 6.43
C VAL A 71 4.92 2.66 5.74
N VAL A 72 5.01 3.38 4.61
CA VAL A 72 6.29 3.65 3.93
C VAL A 72 7.24 4.46 4.82
N ASP A 73 6.71 5.43 5.56
CA ASP A 73 7.49 6.24 6.50
C ASP A 73 7.96 5.44 7.71
N LEU A 74 7.16 4.47 8.14
CA LEU A 74 7.52 3.54 9.20
C LEU A 74 8.74 2.67 8.82
N HIS A 75 8.93 2.33 7.54
CA HIS A 75 10.17 1.65 7.11
C HIS A 75 11.42 2.46 7.48
N ARG A 76 11.39 3.78 7.27
CA ARG A 76 12.53 4.67 7.59
C ARG A 76 12.77 4.71 9.09
N THR A 77 11.71 4.90 9.86
CA THR A 77 11.75 4.92 11.33
C THR A 77 12.29 3.60 11.91
N LEU A 78 11.89 2.46 11.37
CA LEU A 78 12.39 1.15 11.84
C LEU A 78 13.87 0.93 11.51
N ASP A 79 14.39 1.46 10.40
CA ASP A 79 15.82 1.38 10.06
C ASP A 79 16.68 2.21 11.04
N ASP A 80 16.19 3.39 11.43
CA ASP A 80 16.80 4.20 12.48
C ASP A 80 16.82 3.47 13.82
N ILE A 81 15.70 2.87 14.23
CA ILE A 81 15.59 2.09 15.47
C ILE A 81 16.55 0.90 15.46
N LYS A 82 16.61 0.14 14.36
CA LYS A 82 17.55 -0.98 14.19
C LYS A 82 19.00 -0.53 14.41
N THR A 83 19.36 0.65 13.90
CA THR A 83 20.68 1.24 14.11
C THR A 83 20.93 1.59 15.57
N GLN A 84 19.97 2.22 16.26
CA GLN A 84 20.08 2.62 17.66
C GLN A 84 20.23 1.43 18.62
N ILE A 85 19.57 0.29 18.36
CA ILE A 85 19.62 -0.88 19.25
C ILE A 85 20.83 -1.80 19.01
N GLY A 86 21.73 -1.43 18.09
CA GLY A 86 22.93 -2.20 17.76
C GLY A 86 22.69 -3.39 16.82
N ALA A 87 21.61 -3.36 16.03
CA ALA A 87 21.27 -4.41 15.05
C ALA A 87 21.60 -3.99 13.61
N ARG A 88 22.53 -3.03 13.41
CA ARG A 88 22.88 -2.45 12.09
C ARG A 88 23.24 -3.50 11.03
N THR A 89 23.88 -4.60 11.42
CA THR A 89 24.33 -5.67 10.52
C THR A 89 23.19 -6.55 9.98
N VAL A 90 21.96 -6.38 10.47
CA VAL A 90 20.79 -7.17 10.01
C VAL A 90 20.25 -6.58 8.70
N MET A 91 20.72 -7.05 7.56
CA MET A 91 20.14 -6.71 6.25
C MET A 91 18.69 -7.21 6.16
N ILE A 92 17.75 -6.32 5.85
CA ILE A 92 16.34 -6.65 5.57
C ILE A 92 15.91 -5.84 4.35
N GLY A 93 15.27 -6.49 3.38
CA GLY A 93 14.71 -5.83 2.21
C GLY A 93 15.65 -5.68 1.01
N SER A 94 16.83 -6.29 1.02
CA SER A 94 17.78 -6.23 -0.12
C SER A 94 17.43 -7.16 -1.29
N ASP A 95 16.55 -8.15 -1.11
CA ASP A 95 16.27 -9.18 -2.12
C ASP A 95 14.96 -8.98 -2.91
N ASN A 96 14.19 -7.91 -2.64
CA ASN A 96 12.83 -7.77 -3.19
C ASN A 96 12.67 -6.65 -4.23
N GLY A 97 13.72 -6.27 -4.97
CA GLY A 97 13.58 -5.37 -6.12
C GLY A 97 13.03 -3.97 -5.79
N LYS A 98 13.06 -3.53 -4.52
CA LYS A 98 12.83 -2.11 -4.19
C LYS A 98 13.95 -1.33 -4.89
N PRO A 99 13.63 -0.35 -5.76
CA PRO A 99 14.66 0.45 -6.39
C PRO A 99 15.52 1.06 -5.28
N THR A 100 16.84 0.95 -5.43
CA THR A 100 17.76 1.72 -4.60
C THR A 100 17.35 3.19 -4.64
N PRO A 101 17.56 4.00 -3.58
CA PRO A 101 17.31 5.44 -3.66
C PRO A 101 18.16 6.02 -4.82
N GLY A 102 17.53 6.31 -5.96
CA GLY A 102 18.18 6.66 -7.24
C GLY A 102 17.86 5.73 -8.42
N GLY A 103 17.28 4.55 -8.18
CA GLY A 103 16.73 3.68 -9.20
C GLY A 103 15.43 4.26 -9.73
N THR A 104 15.49 4.93 -10.88
CA THR A 104 14.30 5.16 -11.69
C THR A 104 13.74 3.79 -12.06
N GLY A 105 12.71 3.33 -11.36
CA GLY A 105 11.98 2.11 -11.74
C GLY A 105 11.66 2.23 -13.23
N GLN A 106 12.31 1.43 -14.05
CA GLN A 106 12.11 1.51 -15.49
C GLN A 106 10.71 0.98 -15.77
N PHE A 107 9.80 1.88 -16.11
CA PHE A 107 8.58 1.48 -16.79
C PHE A 107 9.02 0.91 -18.14
N GLU A 108 8.98 -0.42 -18.26
CA GLU A 108 9.03 -1.07 -19.55
C GLU A 108 7.72 -0.72 -20.25
N VAL A 109 7.80 0.22 -21.20
CA VAL A 109 6.69 0.54 -22.08
C VAL A 109 6.47 -0.69 -22.95
N ILE A 110 5.47 -1.50 -22.60
CA ILE A 110 4.95 -2.52 -23.49
C ILE A 110 4.38 -1.75 -24.68
N LYS A 111 5.07 -1.81 -25.84
CA LYS A 111 4.50 -1.34 -27.10
C LYS A 111 3.23 -2.15 -27.33
N GLY A 112 2.08 -1.52 -27.13
CA GLY A 112 0.84 -2.05 -27.65
C GLY A 112 0.94 -2.05 -29.16
N ASP A 113 1.01 -3.25 -29.76
CA ASP A 113 0.80 -3.40 -31.20
C ASP A 113 -0.62 -2.94 -31.49
N ALA A 114 -0.71 -1.72 -32.03
CA ALA A 114 -1.94 -1.15 -32.53
C ALA A 114 -2.17 -1.64 -33.96
N ALA A 115 -3.39 -2.17 -34.16
CA ALA A 115 -4.05 -2.62 -35.40
C ALA A 115 -3.79 -4.06 -35.85
#